data_AF-A0A9Q3PYZ3-F1
#
_entry.id   AF-A0A9Q3PYZ3-F1
#
_cell.length_a   1.000
_cell.length_b   1.000
_cell.length_c   1.000
_cell.angle_alpha   90.00
_cell.angle_beta   90.00
_cell.angle_gamma   90.00
#
_symmetry.space_group_name_H-M   'P 1'
#
loop_
_entity.id
_entity.type
_entity.pdbx_description
1 polymer ?
#
loop_
_entity_poly.entity_id
_entity_poly.type
_entity_poly.pdbx_seq_one_letter_code
_entity_poly.pdbx_strand_id
1 'polypeptide(L)'
;MKAVDRSLLNLVLKECHDSPFSENLSEDGTREKFKACICWPMWQKDVAEHYKTCDRCQKENTSTGKRLGNMIKSQEPRKTWEIVHMDWFNGLPPGGDKSYNACLVIVYRFSKTPIFLLCHKDDTAMDTALQIWNRVISWTGISKNIISERSRIHLSTMEKPSPIIWNKVILI
;
A
#
# COMPACT_ATOMS: atom_id res chain seq x y z
N MET A 1 -34.13 8.96 30.79
CA MET A 1 -33.07 9.67 30.04
C MET A 1 -33.55 11.07 29.76
N LYS A 2 -32.80 12.10 30.17
CA LYS A 2 -33.16 13.50 29.87
C LYS A 2 -32.99 13.72 28.37
N ALA A 3 -33.96 14.39 27.74
CA ALA A 3 -33.83 14.85 26.36
C ALA A 3 -32.64 15.82 26.31
N VAL A 4 -31.59 15.44 25.58
CA VAL A 4 -30.47 16.35 25.30
C VAL A 4 -30.90 17.22 24.13
N ASP A 5 -30.78 18.54 24.28
CA ASP A 5 -31.12 19.49 23.23
C ASP A 5 -30.27 19.22 21.98
N ARG A 6 -30.91 19.04 20.82
CA ARG A 6 -30.23 18.78 19.54
C ARG A 6 -29.26 19.91 19.16
N SER A 7 -29.55 21.13 19.58
CA SER A 7 -28.68 22.29 19.31
C SER A 7 -27.31 22.11 19.97
N LEU A 8 -27.29 21.60 21.21
CA LEU A 8 -26.06 21.26 21.93
C LEU A 8 -25.33 20.08 21.29
N LEU A 9 -26.07 19.07 20.81
CA LEU A 9 -25.47 17.92 20.13
C LEU A 9 -24.72 18.33 18.86
N ASN A 10 -25.33 19.19 18.05
CA ASN A 10 -24.72 19.70 16.82
C ASN A 10 -23.48 20.57 17.11
N LEU A 11 -23.52 21.36 18.19
CA LEU A 11 -22.37 22.16 18.61
C LEU A 11 -21.19 21.27 19.02
N VAL A 12 -21.44 20.24 19.82
CA VAL A 12 -20.38 19.30 20.25
C VAL A 12 -19.85 18.50 19.06
N LEU A 13 -20.72 18.08 18.13
CA LEU A 13 -20.29 17.41 16.89
C LEU A 13 -19.34 18.29 16.08
N LYS A 14 -19.70 19.57 15.92
CA LYS A 14 -18.88 20.54 15.22
C LYS A 14 -17.53 20.75 15.92
N GLU A 15 -17.52 20.95 17.24
CA GLU A 15 -16.27 21.14 18.00
C GLU A 15 -15.36 19.90 17.94
N CYS A 16 -15.92 18.68 18.06
CA CYS A 16 -15.13 17.46 17.98
C CYS A 16 -14.55 17.19 16.58
N HIS A 17 -15.22 17.67 15.53
CA HIS A 17 -14.87 17.45 14.13
C HIS A 17 -13.99 18.56 13.52
N ASP A 18 -14.28 19.82 13.86
CA ASP A 18 -13.64 21.02 13.31
C ASP A 18 -12.53 21.58 14.21
N SER A 19 -12.25 20.94 15.35
CA SER A 19 -11.11 21.30 16.21
C SER A 19 -9.81 21.38 15.39
N PRO A 20 -8.92 22.34 15.68
CA PRO A 20 -7.58 22.36 15.09
C PRO A 20 -6.76 21.08 15.40
N PHE A 21 -7.15 20.31 16.43
CA PHE A 21 -6.56 18.99 16.74
C PHE A 21 -7.30 17.82 16.07
N SER A 22 -8.30 18.10 15.21
CA SER A 22 -9.03 17.11 14.43
C SER A 22 -8.85 17.20 12.93
N GLU A 23 -7.84 17.93 12.46
CA GLU A 23 -7.39 17.87 11.08
C GLU A 23 -7.13 16.41 10.67
N ASN A 24 -7.89 15.95 9.68
CA ASN A 24 -7.81 14.64 9.04
C ASN A 24 -8.23 13.42 9.88
N LEU A 25 -9.07 13.57 10.92
CA LEU A 25 -9.65 12.36 11.52
C LEU A 25 -10.60 11.68 10.56
N SER A 26 -10.38 10.39 10.35
CA SER A 26 -11.35 9.50 9.74
C SER A 26 -12.67 9.52 10.52
N GLU A 27 -13.75 9.09 9.88
CA GLU A 27 -15.06 8.92 10.54
C GLU A 27 -14.94 8.12 11.84
N ASP A 28 -14.17 7.03 11.83
CA ASP A 28 -13.94 6.19 13.01
C ASP A 28 -13.18 6.91 14.13
N GLY A 29 -12.16 7.70 13.79
CA GLY A 29 -11.42 8.49 14.76
C GLY A 29 -12.29 9.60 15.38
N THR A 30 -13.18 10.21 14.58
CA THR A 30 -14.16 11.18 15.08
C THR A 30 -15.15 10.50 16.03
N ARG A 31 -15.63 9.30 15.69
CA ARG A 31 -16.54 8.52 16.57
C ARG A 31 -15.92 8.17 17.92
N GLU A 32 -14.62 7.87 17.98
CA GLU A 32 -13.94 7.58 19.24
C GLU A 32 -13.81 8.80 20.15
N LYS A 33 -13.40 9.95 19.61
CA LYS A 33 -13.39 11.23 20.36
C LYS A 33 -14.79 11.58 20.85
N PHE A 34 -15.77 11.41 19.99
CA PHE A 34 -17.15 11.74 20.27
C PHE A 34 -17.74 10.89 21.41
N LYS A 35 -17.46 9.58 21.39
CA LYS A 35 -17.84 8.63 22.45
C LYS A 35 -17.24 8.99 23.81
N ALA A 36 -16.05 9.60 23.84
CA ALA A 36 -15.40 10.03 25.08
C ALA A 36 -16.08 11.26 25.71
N CYS A 37 -16.77 12.09 24.92
CA CYS A 37 -17.41 13.31 25.39
C CYS A 37 -18.86 13.09 25.85
N ILE A 38 -19.72 12.53 24.99
CA ILE A 38 -21.17 12.40 25.27
C ILE A 38 -21.73 11.16 24.55
N CYS A 39 -22.62 10.41 25.21
CA CYS A 39 -23.35 9.29 24.62
C CYS A 39 -24.88 9.53 24.68
N TRP A 40 -25.56 9.49 23.52
CA TRP A 40 -27.03 9.54 23.42
C TRP A 40 -27.56 8.53 22.39
N PRO A 41 -28.88 8.25 22.35
CA PRO A 41 -29.43 7.30 21.38
C PRO A 41 -29.15 7.73 19.93
N MET A 42 -28.61 6.81 19.12
CA MET A 42 -28.31 7.06 17.70
C MET A 42 -27.18 8.07 17.41
N TRP A 43 -26.33 8.42 18.40
CA TRP A 43 -25.17 9.30 18.19
C TRP A 43 -24.29 8.91 16.99
N GLN A 44 -24.15 7.60 16.72
CA GLN A 44 -23.38 7.10 15.58
C GLN A 44 -23.98 7.49 14.23
N LYS A 45 -25.32 7.54 14.14
CA LYS A 45 -26.02 7.96 12.92
C LYS A 45 -25.84 9.46 12.70
N ASP A 46 -25.93 10.25 13.77
CA ASP A 46 -25.76 11.70 13.70
C ASP A 46 -24.32 12.07 13.29
N VAL A 47 -23.30 11.37 13.80
CA VAL A 47 -21.91 11.52 13.35
C VAL A 47 -21.75 11.18 11.86
N ALA A 48 -22.32 10.05 11.42
CA ALA A 48 -22.24 9.63 10.02
C ALA A 48 -22.95 10.62 9.07
N GLU A 49 -24.09 11.19 9.49
CA GLU A 49 -24.81 12.23 8.75
C GLU A 49 -24.04 13.55 8.68
N HIS A 50 -23.36 13.93 9.78
CA HIS A 50 -22.45 15.07 9.80
C HIS A 50 -21.28 14.90 8.82
N TYR A 51 -20.66 13.71 8.79
CA TYR A 51 -19.55 13.43 7.88
C TYR A 51 -19.98 13.40 6.39
N LYS A 52 -21.21 12.95 6.12
CA LYS A 52 -21.82 12.99 4.77
C LYS A 52 -22.10 14.40 4.27
N THR A 53 -22.45 15.31 5.17
CA THR A 53 -22.80 16.70 4.85
C THR A 53 -21.60 17.65 4.92
N CYS A 54 -20.46 17.21 5.47
CA CYS A 54 -19.25 18.01 5.54
C CYS A 54 -18.52 18.08 4.19
N ASP A 55 -18.51 19.24 3.56
CA ASP A 55 -17.82 19.48 2.28
C ASP A 55 -16.33 19.13 2.30
N ARG A 56 -15.62 19.43 3.41
CA ARG A 56 -14.19 19.10 3.56
C ARG A 56 -13.98 17.60 3.50
N CYS A 57 -14.75 16.85 4.29
CA CYS A 57 -14.67 15.40 4.33
C CYS A 57 -15.11 14.77 3.02
N GLN A 58 -16.13 15.31 2.33
CA GLN A 58 -16.53 14.78 1.02
C GLN A 58 -15.46 15.03 -0.07
N LYS A 59 -14.73 16.15 0.01
CA LYS A 59 -13.63 16.48 -0.92
C LYS A 59 -12.37 15.65 -0.65
N GLU A 60 -12.02 15.42 0.61
CA GLU A 60 -10.88 14.58 1.02
C GLU A 60 -11.20 13.09 0.83
N ASN A 61 -12.42 12.69 1.15
CA ASN A 61 -12.94 11.34 1.00
C ASN A 61 -13.51 11.12 -0.40
N THR A 62 -12.79 11.58 -1.44
CA THR A 62 -12.92 11.04 -2.80
C THR A 62 -12.53 9.58 -2.77
N SER A 63 -13.42 8.75 -2.21
CA SER A 63 -13.28 7.31 -2.20
C SER A 63 -13.19 6.92 -3.67
N THR A 64 -12.00 6.45 -4.05
CA THR A 64 -11.82 5.77 -5.30
C THR A 64 -12.68 4.53 -5.18
N GLY A 65 -13.91 4.56 -5.69
CA GLY A 65 -14.93 3.51 -5.61
C GLY A 65 -14.55 2.19 -6.27
N LYS A 66 -13.27 1.95 -6.54
CA LYS A 66 -12.75 0.60 -6.69
C LYS A 66 -12.77 0.00 -5.30
N ARG A 67 -13.67 -0.96 -5.07
CA ARG A 67 -13.50 -1.99 -4.02
C ARG A 67 -12.01 -2.27 -3.92
N LEU A 68 -11.41 -1.99 -2.76
CA LEU A 68 -10.09 -2.53 -2.42
C LEU A 68 -10.15 -3.99 -2.83
N GLY A 69 -9.43 -4.33 -3.92
CA GLY A 69 -9.45 -5.69 -4.44
C GLY A 69 -9.17 -6.62 -3.27
N ASN A 70 -9.89 -7.74 -3.17
CA ASN A 70 -9.67 -8.71 -2.10
C ASN A 70 -8.16 -8.85 -1.91
N MET A 71 -7.64 -8.48 -0.74
CA MET A 71 -6.22 -8.65 -0.44
C MET A 71 -5.97 -10.15 -0.48
N ILE A 72 -5.49 -10.65 -1.62
CA ILE A 72 -5.15 -12.05 -1.78
C ILE A 72 -3.94 -12.25 -0.89
N LYS A 73 -4.15 -12.86 0.28
CA LYS A 73 -3.05 -13.29 1.12
C LYS A 73 -2.23 -14.29 0.32
N SER A 74 -0.97 -13.95 0.06
CA SER A 74 -0.01 -14.89 -0.51
C SER A 74 0.08 -16.13 0.39
N GLN A 75 0.24 -17.30 -0.21
CA GLN A 75 0.41 -18.54 0.54
C GLN A 75 1.71 -18.49 1.36
N GLU A 76 1.74 -19.16 2.52
CA GLU A 76 2.99 -19.26 3.28
C GLU A 76 3.94 -20.21 2.53
N PRO A 77 5.21 -19.82 2.29
CA PRO A 77 6.18 -20.67 1.63
C PRO A 77 6.49 -21.91 2.48
N ARG A 78 6.61 -23.08 1.85
CA ARG A 78 6.98 -24.36 2.51
C ARG A 78 8.46 -24.67 2.37
N LYS A 79 9.14 -24.06 1.40
CA LYS A 79 10.57 -24.25 1.12
C LYS A 79 11.27 -22.92 0.89
N THR A 80 12.59 -22.91 1.16
CA THR A 80 13.51 -21.83 0.79
C THR A 80 13.33 -21.45 -0.69
N TRP A 81 13.39 -20.15 -0.97
CA TRP A 81 13.24 -19.53 -2.29
C TRP A 81 11.92 -19.78 -3.04
N GLU A 82 10.89 -20.34 -2.40
CA GLU A 82 9.62 -20.66 -3.09
C GLU A 82 8.78 -19.44 -3.50
N ILE A 83 8.72 -18.42 -2.64
CA ILE A 83 7.94 -17.20 -2.84
C ILE A 83 8.83 -15.99 -2.58
N VAL A 84 8.95 -15.14 -3.60
CA VAL A 84 9.78 -13.93 -3.56
C VAL A 84 8.93 -12.72 -3.91
N HIS A 85 9.13 -11.64 -3.17
CA HIS A 85 8.56 -10.33 -3.43
C HIS A 85 9.61 -9.43 -4.08
N MET A 86 9.21 -8.67 -5.09
CA MET A 86 10.07 -7.75 -5.81
C MET A 86 9.44 -6.36 -5.84
N ASP A 87 10.23 -5.34 -5.53
CA ASP A 87 9.80 -3.95 -5.56
C ASP A 87 10.93 -3.02 -6.02
N TRP A 88 10.58 -1.94 -6.72
CA TRP A 88 11.53 -0.95 -7.23
C TRP A 88 11.43 0.34 -6.43
N PHE A 89 12.54 0.67 -5.78
CA PHE A 89 12.74 1.98 -5.18
C PHE A 89 13.43 2.92 -6.17
N ASN A 90 12.66 3.82 -6.76
CA ASN A 90 13.14 4.79 -7.75
C ASN A 90 13.32 6.18 -7.13
N GLY A 91 14.07 7.05 -7.82
CA GLY A 91 14.22 8.46 -7.42
C GLY A 91 15.30 8.67 -6.35
N LEU A 92 16.27 7.76 -6.27
CA LEU A 92 17.45 7.95 -5.45
C LEU A 92 18.36 9.02 -6.09
N PRO A 93 19.01 9.88 -5.29
CA PRO A 93 20.11 10.69 -5.78
C PRO A 93 21.18 9.79 -6.42
N PRO A 94 21.69 10.12 -7.63
CA PRO A 94 22.74 9.33 -8.27
C PRO A 94 23.95 9.18 -7.35
N GLY A 95 24.36 7.93 -7.10
CA GLY A 95 25.39 7.61 -6.12
C GLY A 95 26.42 6.58 -6.58
N GLY A 96 27.64 6.71 -6.06
CA GLY A 96 28.78 5.84 -6.34
C GLY A 96 29.36 6.00 -7.74
N ASP A 97 30.39 5.22 -8.05
CA ASP A 97 31.15 5.31 -9.32
C ASP A 97 30.29 5.09 -10.56
N LYS A 98 29.18 4.36 -10.41
CA LYS A 98 28.25 4.02 -11.50
C LYS A 98 26.98 4.88 -11.51
N SER A 99 26.88 5.87 -10.61
CA SER A 99 25.75 6.80 -10.54
C SER A 99 24.37 6.11 -10.53
N TYR A 100 24.23 5.06 -9.72
CA TYR A 100 22.95 4.35 -9.57
C TYR A 100 21.89 5.28 -8.98
N ASN A 101 20.68 5.26 -9.52
CA ASN A 101 19.57 6.15 -9.14
C ASN A 101 18.26 5.38 -8.84
N ALA A 102 18.33 4.05 -8.82
CA ALA A 102 17.26 3.16 -8.42
C ALA A 102 17.81 1.93 -7.67
N CYS A 103 16.93 1.24 -6.97
CA CYS A 103 17.24 -0.02 -6.32
C CYS A 103 16.07 -1.00 -6.46
N LEU A 104 16.37 -2.21 -6.94
CA LEU A 104 15.46 -3.33 -6.92
C LEU A 104 15.65 -4.10 -5.61
N VAL A 105 14.58 -4.17 -4.83
CA VAL A 105 14.51 -4.89 -3.56
C VAL A 105 13.83 -6.23 -3.81
N ILE A 106 14.52 -7.31 -3.43
CA ILE A 106 14.02 -8.68 -3.58
C ILE A 106 13.93 -9.29 -2.17
N VAL A 107 12.71 -9.51 -1.68
CA VAL A 107 12.47 -10.03 -0.33
C VAL A 107 12.01 -11.47 -0.41
N TYR A 108 12.74 -12.34 0.28
CA TYR A 108 12.33 -13.72 0.41
C TYR A 108 11.36 -13.92 1.58
N ARG A 109 10.18 -14.48 1.33
CA ARG A 109 9.07 -14.46 2.30
C ARG A 109 9.29 -15.32 3.55
N PHE A 110 10.09 -16.38 3.48
CA PHE A 110 10.35 -17.28 4.61
C PHE A 110 11.43 -16.74 5.55
N SER A 111 12.56 -16.24 5.01
CA SER A 111 13.64 -15.68 5.84
C SER A 111 13.42 -14.21 6.21
N LYS A 112 12.53 -13.51 5.48
CA LYS A 112 12.31 -12.05 5.57
C LYS A 112 13.58 -11.23 5.33
N THR A 113 14.57 -11.82 4.64
CA THR A 113 15.82 -11.16 4.31
C THR A 113 15.68 -10.44 2.96
N PRO A 114 15.95 -9.13 2.90
CA PRO A 114 15.99 -8.40 1.64
C PRO A 114 17.35 -8.56 0.94
N ILE A 115 17.30 -8.65 -0.39
CA ILE A 115 18.44 -8.54 -1.30
C ILE A 115 18.26 -7.23 -2.06
N PHE A 116 19.30 -6.39 -2.06
CA PHE A 116 19.30 -5.11 -2.75
C PHE A 116 20.15 -5.19 -4.02
N LEU A 117 19.55 -4.85 -5.15
CA LEU A 117 20.23 -4.70 -6.42
C LEU A 117 20.22 -3.22 -6.81
N LEU A 118 21.40 -2.61 -6.88
CA LEU A 118 21.53 -1.25 -7.41
C LEU A 118 21.37 -1.27 -8.92
N CYS A 119 20.50 -0.40 -9.42
CA CYS A 119 20.12 -0.32 -10.83
C CYS A 119 19.88 1.15 -11.24
N HIS A 120 19.59 1.34 -12.52
CA HIS A 120 19.18 2.63 -13.05
C HIS A 120 17.67 2.64 -13.29
N LYS A 121 17.03 3.78 -13.09
CA LYS A 121 15.59 3.99 -13.34
C LYS A 121 15.21 3.66 -14.79
N ASP A 122 16.15 3.86 -15.71
CA ASP A 122 15.97 3.66 -17.14
C ASP A 122 16.51 2.30 -17.61
N ASP A 123 16.88 1.39 -16.68
CA ASP A 123 17.29 0.03 -17.02
C ASP A 123 16.15 -0.68 -17.77
N THR A 124 16.50 -1.36 -18.87
CA THR A 124 15.50 -2.13 -19.60
C THR A 124 15.07 -3.35 -18.80
N ALA A 125 13.94 -3.93 -19.18
CA ALA A 125 13.52 -5.23 -18.64
C ALA A 125 14.63 -6.29 -18.81
N MET A 126 15.33 -6.31 -19.94
CA MET A 126 16.39 -7.28 -20.19
C MET A 126 17.60 -7.07 -19.26
N ASP A 127 18.01 -5.81 -19.04
CA ASP A 127 19.09 -5.48 -18.11
C ASP A 127 18.75 -5.94 -16.69
N THR A 128 17.51 -5.68 -16.27
CA THR A 128 17.00 -6.10 -14.97
C THR A 128 16.97 -7.63 -14.84
N ALA A 129 16.50 -8.35 -15.88
CA ALA A 129 16.49 -9.82 -15.91
C ALA A 129 17.91 -10.39 -15.76
N LEU A 130 18.88 -9.82 -16.48
CA LEU A 130 20.27 -10.24 -16.41
C LEU A 130 20.88 -9.97 -15.03
N GLN A 131 20.58 -8.83 -14.41
CA GLN A 131 21.02 -8.53 -13.05
C GLN A 131 20.47 -9.54 -12.04
N ILE A 132 19.19 -9.87 -12.12
CA ILE A 132 18.55 -10.88 -11.25
C ILE A 132 19.15 -12.26 -11.49
N TRP A 133 19.32 -12.65 -12.76
CA TRP A 133 19.89 -13.94 -13.13
C TRP A 133 21.29 -14.12 -12.55
N ASN A 134 22.16 -13.16 -12.80
CA ASN A 134 23.57 -13.24 -12.42
C ASN A 134 23.77 -13.09 -10.90
N ARG A 135 23.01 -12.21 -10.23
CA ARG A 135 23.25 -11.83 -8.84
C ARG A 135 22.35 -12.53 -7.83
N VAL A 136 21.27 -13.18 -8.25
CA VAL A 136 20.30 -13.81 -7.34
C VAL A 136 20.09 -15.26 -7.73
N ILE A 137 19.54 -15.51 -8.93
CA ILE A 137 19.15 -16.86 -9.36
C ILE A 137 20.34 -17.83 -9.38
N SER A 138 21.54 -17.34 -9.70
CA SER A 138 22.78 -18.11 -9.74
C SER A 138 23.10 -18.87 -8.45
N TRP A 139 22.68 -18.38 -7.27
CA TRP A 139 22.92 -19.04 -5.98
C TRP A 139 21.64 -19.34 -5.20
N THR A 140 20.51 -18.71 -5.50
CA THR A 140 19.21 -19.03 -4.88
C THR A 140 18.43 -20.11 -5.60
N GLY A 141 18.71 -20.32 -6.90
CA GLY A 141 17.83 -21.05 -7.80
C GLY A 141 16.59 -20.24 -8.22
N ILE A 142 15.72 -20.86 -9.01
CA ILE A 142 14.51 -20.24 -9.57
C ILE A 142 13.34 -20.39 -8.59
N SER A 143 12.71 -19.26 -8.26
CA SER A 143 11.51 -19.23 -7.41
C SER A 143 10.27 -19.70 -8.15
N LYS A 144 9.34 -20.34 -7.42
CA LYS A 144 8.08 -20.81 -8.01
C LYS A 144 7.08 -19.68 -8.23
N ASN A 145 7.03 -18.73 -7.30
CA ASN A 145 6.15 -17.58 -7.37
C ASN A 145 6.95 -16.30 -7.16
N ILE A 146 6.75 -15.35 -8.06
CA ILE A 146 7.25 -13.99 -7.91
C ILE A 146 6.07 -13.05 -7.83
N ILE A 147 6.05 -12.27 -6.76
CA ILE A 147 5.07 -11.22 -6.51
C ILE A 147 5.80 -9.91 -6.74
N SER A 148 5.32 -9.12 -7.67
CA SER A 148 6.00 -7.91 -8.11
C SER A 148 5.03 -6.74 -8.12
N GLU A 149 5.41 -5.62 -7.50
CA GLU A 149 4.58 -4.42 -7.49
C GLU A 149 4.71 -3.65 -8.81
N ARG A 150 3.58 -3.18 -9.34
CA ARG A 150 3.50 -2.54 -10.66
C ARG A 150 4.26 -1.21 -10.72
N SER A 151 5.50 -1.25 -11.18
CA SER A 151 6.11 -0.09 -11.86
C SER A 151 5.80 -0.15 -13.36
N ARG A 152 5.16 0.91 -13.90
CA ARG A 152 4.70 0.99 -15.32
C ARG A 152 5.81 0.78 -16.36
N ILE A 153 7.07 0.84 -15.95
CA ILE A 153 8.25 0.87 -16.81
C ILE A 153 8.87 -0.53 -16.99
N HIS A 154 8.81 -1.39 -15.97
CA HIS A 154 9.63 -2.62 -15.94
C HIS A 154 8.87 -3.92 -16.27
N LEU A 155 7.56 -3.98 -16.03
CA LEU A 155 6.80 -5.24 -16.12
C LEU A 155 6.09 -5.50 -17.46
N SER A 156 5.77 -4.47 -18.25
CA SER A 156 5.05 -4.65 -19.53
C SER A 156 5.84 -5.46 -20.57
N THR A 157 7.18 -5.50 -20.44
CA THR A 157 8.08 -6.23 -21.36
C THR A 157 8.48 -7.60 -20.81
N MET A 158 8.42 -7.81 -19.49
CA MET A 158 8.70 -9.10 -18.84
C MET A 158 7.62 -10.16 -19.10
N GLU A 159 6.40 -9.77 -19.44
CA GLU A 159 5.32 -10.70 -19.78
C GLU A 159 5.55 -11.45 -21.11
N LYS A 160 6.55 -11.07 -21.93
CA LYS A 160 6.78 -11.68 -23.24
C LYS A 160 8.26 -11.96 -23.63
N PRO A 161 9.06 -12.64 -22.81
CA PRO A 161 10.13 -13.47 -23.37
C PRO A 161 10.05 -14.92 -22.86
N SER A 162 9.65 -15.80 -23.77
CA SER A 162 9.70 -17.28 -23.71
C SER A 162 8.79 -17.99 -22.67
N PRO A 163 8.12 -19.10 -23.04
CA PRO A 163 7.21 -19.84 -22.16
C PRO A 163 7.88 -20.62 -21.01
N ILE A 164 9.19 -20.44 -20.78
CA ILE A 164 10.01 -21.42 -20.06
C ILE A 164 10.29 -21.01 -18.61
N ILE A 165 10.18 -19.73 -18.22
CA ILE A 165 10.85 -19.25 -16.99
C ILE A 165 9.90 -18.72 -15.90
N TRP A 166 8.64 -18.35 -16.21
CA TRP A 166 7.78 -17.66 -15.24
C TRP A 166 6.37 -18.27 -15.17
N ASN A 167 6.22 -19.39 -14.45
CA ASN A 167 4.93 -20.09 -14.37
C ASN A 167 3.85 -19.34 -13.55
N LYS A 168 4.21 -18.27 -12.80
CA LYS A 168 3.24 -17.38 -12.15
C LYS A 168 3.90 -16.09 -11.65
N VAL A 169 3.78 -15.01 -12.42
CA VAL A 169 3.95 -13.65 -11.89
C VAL A 169 2.57 -13.21 -11.40
N ILE A 170 2.42 -13.00 -10.10
CA ILE A 170 1.19 -12.43 -9.54
C ILE A 170 1.42 -10.92 -9.42
N LEU A 171 0.74 -10.17 -10.26
CA LEU A 171 0.71 -8.71 -10.22
C LEU A 171 -0.31 -8.29 -9.16
N ILE A 172 0.15 -7.52 -8.18
CA ILE A 172 -0.71 -6.82 -7.20
C ILE A 172 -0.77 -5.34 -7.62
#